data_AF-A0A651G6L4-F1
#
_entry.id   AF-A0A651G6L4-F1
#
_cell.length_a   1.000
_cell.length_b   1.000
_cell.length_c   1.000
_cell.angle_alpha   90.00
_cell.angle_beta   90.00
_cell.angle_gamma   90.00
#
_symmetry.space_group_name_H-M   'P 1'
#
loop_
_entity.id
_entity.type
_entity.pdbx_description
1 polymer ?
#
loop_
_entity_poly.entity_id
_entity_poly.type
_entity_poly.pdbx_seq_one_letter_code
_entity_poly.pdbx_strand_id
1 'polypeptide(L)' 'MISENSGGKTAAKRGFAAMSAEKRREIASKGGRSVPADKRSFAQDRALASKAGRKGGRSSLTNGNREF' A
#
# COMPACT_ATOMS: atom_id res chain seq x y z
N MET A 1 -8.29 -44.93 6.98
CA MET A 1 -7.23 -44.01 6.53
C MET A 1 -7.92 -42.80 5.90
N ILE A 2 -8.12 -41.74 6.67
CA ILE A 2 -8.73 -40.49 6.19
C ILE A 2 -7.57 -39.56 5.88
N SER A 3 -7.42 -39.15 4.62
CA SER A 3 -6.33 -38.29 4.15
C SER A 3 -6.54 -36.85 4.61
N GLU A 4 -5.61 -36.32 5.40
CA GLU A 4 -5.61 -34.92 5.82
C GLU A 4 -5.23 -34.02 4.62
N ASN A 5 -6.15 -33.15 4.21
CA ASN A 5 -5.86 -32.07 3.28
C ASN A 5 -5.24 -30.90 4.05
N SER A 6 -3.93 -30.95 4.29
CA SER A 6 -3.13 -29.87 4.89
C SER A 6 -2.88 -28.74 3.88
N GLY A 7 -3.95 -28.05 3.48
CA GLY A 7 -3.92 -26.90 2.59
C GLY A 7 -3.77 -25.58 3.34
N GLY A 8 -2.72 -25.41 4.14
CA GLY A 8 -2.33 -24.11 4.70
C GLY A 8 -1.94 -23.17 3.56
N LYS A 9 -2.92 -22.50 2.94
CA LYS A 9 -2.71 -21.52 1.87
C LYS A 9 -1.95 -20.31 2.41
N THR A 10 -0.62 -20.39 2.41
CA THR A 10 0.18 -19.18 2.29
C THR A 10 -0.26 -18.52 0.99
N ALA A 11 -0.94 -17.39 1.07
CA ALA A 11 -1.40 -16.67 -0.12
C ALA A 11 -0.14 -16.34 -0.94
N ALA A 12 0.08 -17.10 -2.02
CA ALA A 12 1.24 -16.91 -2.89
C ALA A 12 1.30 -15.43 -3.27
N LYS A 13 2.48 -14.81 -3.11
CA LYS A 13 2.69 -13.41 -3.47
C LYS A 13 2.23 -13.23 -4.93
N ARG A 14 1.21 -12.41 -5.14
CA ARG A 14 0.59 -12.11 -6.45
C ARG A 14 0.63 -10.61 -6.73
N GLY A 15 0.51 -10.24 -8.00
CA GLY A 15 0.46 -8.84 -8.42
C GLY A 15 1.72 -8.06 -8.02
N PHE A 16 1.54 -6.86 -7.46
CA PHE A 16 2.64 -5.98 -7.06
C PHE A 16 3.59 -6.64 -6.05
N ALA A 17 3.05 -7.43 -5.12
CA ALA A 17 3.83 -8.13 -4.09
C ALA A 17 4.69 -9.27 -4.64
N ALA A 18 4.38 -9.78 -5.84
CA ALA A 18 5.15 -10.82 -6.52
C ALA A 18 6.34 -10.25 -7.31
N MET A 19 6.35 -8.93 -7.58
CA MET A 19 7.39 -8.31 -8.41
C MET A 19 8.70 -8.11 -7.64
N SER A 20 9.81 -8.06 -8.40
CA SER A 20 11.13 -7.74 -7.85
C SER A 20 11.12 -6.37 -7.15
N ALA A 21 11.99 -6.20 -6.15
CA ALA A 21 12.06 -4.96 -5.37
C ALA A 21 12.36 -3.73 -6.26
N GLU A 22 13.20 -3.91 -7.27
CA GLU A 22 13.55 -2.87 -8.23
C GLU A 22 12.36 -2.44 -9.09
N LYS A 23 11.64 -3.41 -9.69
CA LYS A 23 10.44 -3.14 -10.49
C LYS A 23 9.34 -2.47 -9.67
N ARG A 24 9.17 -2.89 -8.41
CA ARG A 24 8.25 -2.21 -7.47
C ARG A 24 8.65 -0.76 -7.22
N ARG A 25 9.94 -0.49 -6.98
CA ARG A 25 10.44 0.88 -6.76
C ARG A 25 10.26 1.75 -7.99
N GLU A 26 10.51 1.21 -9.18
CA GLU A 26 10.32 1.94 -10.44
C GLU A 26 8.85 2.32 -10.65
N ILE A 27 7.91 1.39 -10.47
CA ILE A 27 6.48 1.64 -10.60
C ILE A 27 5.98 2.63 -9.54
N ALA A 28 6.38 2.45 -8.27
CA ALA A 28 6.02 3.36 -7.19
C ALA A 28 6.57 4.79 -7.45
N SER A 29 7.78 4.87 -7.99
CA SER A 29 8.40 6.14 -8.37
C SER A 29 7.66 6.82 -9.51
N LYS A 30 7.20 6.06 -10.53
CA LYS A 30 6.39 6.59 -11.62
C LYS A 30 5.05 7.14 -11.12
N GLY A 31 4.39 6.45 -10.18
CA GLY A 31 3.12 6.91 -9.60
C GLY A 31 3.19 8.30 -8.96
N GLY A 32 4.29 8.63 -8.26
CA GLY A 32 4.50 9.96 -7.66
C GLY A 32 5.06 11.02 -8.62
N ARG A 33 5.63 10.60 -9.75
CA ARG A 33 6.27 11.47 -10.76
C ARG A 33 5.34 11.86 -11.91
N SER A 34 4.26 11.10 -12.15
CA SER A 34 3.28 11.40 -13.21
C SER A 34 2.58 12.75 -13.06
N VAL A 35 2.64 13.36 -11.87
CA VAL A 35 2.08 14.69 -11.62
C VAL A 35 3.23 15.70 -11.41
N PRO A 36 3.39 16.69 -12.30
CA PRO A 36 4.35 17.79 -12.13
C PRO A 36 4.22 18.41 -10.75
N ALA A 37 5.33 18.89 -10.17
CA ALA A 37 5.36 19.39 -8.80
C ALA A 37 4.23 20.39 -8.50
N ASP A 38 3.97 21.31 -9.44
CA ASP A 38 2.95 22.35 -9.34
C ASP A 38 1.52 21.80 -9.36
N LYS A 39 1.29 20.65 -10.01
CA LYS A 39 -0.04 20.02 -10.13
C LYS A 39 -0.31 18.95 -9.07
N ARG A 40 0.64 18.69 -8.17
CA ARG A 40 0.45 17.69 -7.10
C ARG A 40 -0.67 18.14 -6.18
N SER A 41 -1.54 17.22 -5.75
CA SER A 41 -2.65 17.55 -4.83
C SER A 41 -2.17 18.22 -3.53
N PHE A 42 -0.96 17.90 -3.07
CA PHE A 42 -0.32 18.54 -1.92
C PHE A 42 0.11 20.00 -2.17
N ALA A 43 0.44 20.37 -3.41
CA ALA A 43 0.81 21.73 -3.81
C ALA A 43 -0.43 22.58 -4.16
N GLN A 44 -1.48 21.95 -4.68
CA GLN A 44 -2.74 22.62 -5.06
C GLN A 44 -3.63 22.94 -3.86
N ASP A 45 -3.86 21.97 -2.96
CA ASP A 45 -4.65 22.18 -1.74
C ASP A 45 -4.04 21.39 -0.57
N ARG A 46 -3.18 22.09 0.17
CA ARG A 46 -2.48 21.54 1.33
C ARG A 46 -3.45 21.10 2.43
N ALA A 47 -4.60 21.75 2.58
CA ALA A 47 -5.57 21.42 3.61
C ALA A 47 -6.31 20.11 3.29
N LEU A 48 -6.78 19.97 2.05
CA LEU A 48 -7.41 18.74 1.56
C LEU A 48 -6.45 17.54 1.63
N ALA A 49 -5.21 17.73 1.18
CA ALA A 49 -4.19 16.68 1.21
C ALA A 49 -3.86 16.24 2.64
N SER A 50 -3.76 17.21 3.56
CA SER A 50 -3.55 16.94 4.99
C SER A 50 -4.73 16.19 5.63
N LYS A 51 -5.97 16.54 5.25
CA LYS A 51 -7.19 15.84 5.72
C LYS A 51 -7.26 14.41 5.19
N ALA A 52 -6.96 14.21 3.92
CA ALA A 52 -6.92 12.90 3.28
C ALA A 52 -5.83 12.01 3.90
N GLY A 53 -4.61 12.53 4.08
CA GLY A 53 -3.51 11.82 4.73
C GLY A 53 -3.83 11.41 6.17
N ARG A 54 -4.43 12.30 6.96
CA ARG A 54 -4.88 11.99 8.32
C ARG A 54 -5.93 10.88 8.36
N LYS A 55 -6.88 10.89 7.41
CA LYS A 55 -7.89 9.84 7.29
C LYS A 55 -7.24 8.49 6.96
N GLY A 56 -6.34 8.45 5.98
CA GLY A 56 -5.63 7.22 5.60
C GLY A 56 -4.77 6.64 6.72
N GLY A 57 -4.02 7.49 7.45
CA GLY A 57 -3.20 7.05 8.57
C GLY A 57 -4.01 6.50 9.75
N ARG A 58 -5.18 7.07 10.02
CA ARG A 58 -6.11 6.53 11.04
C ARG A 58 -6.59 5.14 10.68
N SER A 59 -6.93 4.88 9.41
CA SER A 59 -7.36 3.55 8.96
C SER A 59 -6.26 2.49 9.07
N SER A 60 -4.98 2.86 8.92
CA SER A 60 -3.86 1.93 9.14
C SER A 60 -3.62 1.64 10.63
N LEU A 61 -4.02 2.53 11.54
CA LEU A 61 -3.94 2.27 12.98
C LEU A 61 -4.97 1.23 13.44
N THR A 62 -6.13 1.14 12.79
CA THR A 62 -7.23 0.29 13.27
C THR A 62 -7.06 -1.20 12.98
N ASN A 63 -6.23 -1.57 11.99
CA ASN A 63 -6.07 -2.96 11.54
C ASN A 63 -4.73 -3.60 11.97
N GLY A 64 -4.01 -2.97 12.90
CA GLY A 64 -2.83 -3.57 13.51
C GLY A 64 -3.19 -4.18 14.86
N ASN A 65 -3.31 -5.50 14.92
CA ASN A 65 -3.21 -6.28 16.16
C ASN A 65 -1.88 -5.93 16.85
N ARG A 66 -1.87 -4.88 17.67
CA ARG A 66 -0.75 -4.50 18.52
C ARG A 66 -1.14 -4.83 19.94
N GLU A 67 -0.85 -6.06 20.33
CA GLU A 67 -0.72 -6.41 21.74
C GLU A 67 0.47 -5.63 22.29
N PHE A 68 0.28 -4.95 23.41
CA PHE A 68 1.31 -4.24 24.17
C PHE A 68 1.91 -5.16 25.23
#